data_AF-A0AAQ4EBT2-F1
#
_entry.id   AF-A0AAQ4EBT2-F1
#
_cell.length_a   1.000
_cell.length_b   1.000
_cell.length_c   1.000
_cell.angle_alpha   90.00
_cell.angle_beta   90.00
_cell.angle_gamma   90.00
#
_symmetry.space_group_name_H-M   'P 1'
#
loop_
_entity.id
_entity.type
_entity.pdbx_description
1 polymer ?
#
loop_
_entity_poly.entity_id
_entity_poly.type
_entity_poly.pdbx_seq_one_letter_code
_entity_poly.pdbx_strand_id
1 'polypeptide(L)'
;MTFKQFQRWPKNFIFDLLAEQLAEWPGGCPPMVLEANAGPGLLSRRLLERDHLPAGTRIRLFEHRSHFLAELKAQVEAWPGRLELVQANLLHMHNHEEQLLEGIPARPWTEEPAAVLVASLSRSREVGFLRYLLHQLPMGTSLFMLGRLPLLVFMSHTEASHITAGRESNFKHYRDISILYQLFFDIKMCGEVSRDLFLPPRGAKQQSPLQLMRLMPRRDLWELVDGTDRLHELVFFVRQNMVRRTAYVLPCLE
;
A
#
# COMPACT_ATOMS: atom_id res chain seq x y z
N MET A 1 -8.15 -23.78 -33.47
CA MET A 1 -7.06 -22.90 -33.01
C MET A 1 -6.67 -23.31 -31.61
N THR A 2 -5.40 -23.62 -31.43
CA THR A 2 -4.86 -24.55 -30.43
C THR A 2 -4.53 -23.85 -29.12
N PHE A 3 -4.92 -24.49 -28.02
CA PHE A 3 -4.58 -24.19 -26.62
C PHE A 3 -3.06 -24.08 -26.38
N LYS A 4 -2.44 -22.92 -26.64
CA LYS A 4 -1.06 -22.61 -26.19
C LYS A 4 -0.85 -21.09 -26.07
N GLN A 5 -1.12 -20.52 -24.90
CA GLN A 5 -0.42 -19.30 -24.41
C GLN A 5 -0.76 -18.90 -22.95
N PHE A 6 -0.95 -19.87 -22.04
CA PHE A 6 -0.92 -19.59 -20.59
C PHE A 6 0.27 -20.32 -19.96
N GLN A 7 1.46 -19.78 -20.19
CA GLN A 7 2.66 -20.13 -19.44
C GLN A 7 2.62 -19.32 -18.13
N ARG A 8 2.12 -19.95 -17.07
CA ARG A 8 2.88 -20.33 -15.85
C ARG A 8 3.49 -19.16 -15.08
N TRP A 9 2.73 -18.59 -14.15
CA TRP A 9 3.31 -18.01 -12.95
C TRP A 9 3.67 -19.16 -12.00
N PRO A 10 4.92 -19.28 -11.51
CA PRO A 10 5.23 -20.20 -10.43
C PRO A 10 4.36 -19.85 -9.21
N LYS A 11 3.85 -20.84 -8.48
CA LYS A 11 3.03 -20.63 -7.26
C LYS A 11 3.71 -19.74 -6.20
N ASN A 12 5.01 -19.52 -6.31
CA ASN A 12 5.80 -18.73 -5.36
C ASN A 12 6.10 -17.30 -5.83
N PHE A 13 5.74 -16.95 -7.07
CA PHE A 13 6.13 -15.67 -7.68
C PHE A 13 5.74 -14.45 -6.83
N ILE A 14 4.57 -14.46 -6.19
CA ILE A 14 4.14 -13.35 -5.31
C ILE A 14 5.08 -13.15 -4.12
N PHE A 15 5.60 -14.23 -3.53
CA PHE A 15 6.47 -14.17 -2.36
C PHE A 15 7.86 -13.71 -2.77
N ASP A 16 8.36 -14.24 -3.89
CA ASP A 16 9.67 -13.86 -4.44
C ASP A 16 9.65 -12.37 -4.83
N LEU A 17 8.59 -11.90 -5.50
CA LEU A 17 8.38 -10.49 -5.85
C LEU A 17 8.34 -9.58 -4.61
N LEU A 18 7.62 -9.97 -3.55
CA LEU A 18 7.58 -9.19 -2.31
C LEU A 18 8.94 -9.19 -1.61
N ALA A 19 9.61 -10.33 -1.54
CA ALA A 19 10.93 -10.46 -0.94
C ALA A 19 11.96 -9.56 -1.65
N GLU A 20 11.94 -9.50 -2.98
CA GLU A 20 12.76 -8.57 -3.76
C GLU A 20 12.47 -7.11 -3.39
N GLN A 21 11.19 -6.72 -3.29
CA GLN A 21 10.85 -5.34 -2.93
C GLN A 21 11.21 -5.00 -1.47
N LEU A 22 11.15 -5.97 -0.57
CA LEU A 22 11.58 -5.81 0.83
C LEU A 22 13.11 -5.75 0.93
N ALA A 23 13.84 -6.49 0.09
CA ALA A 23 15.30 -6.45 0.04
C ALA A 23 15.84 -5.12 -0.52
N GLU A 24 15.11 -4.48 -1.45
CA GLU A 24 15.40 -3.14 -1.98
C GLU A 24 15.16 -1.99 -0.97
N TRP A 25 14.80 -2.30 0.27
CA TRP A 25 14.55 -1.29 1.31
C TRP A 25 15.78 -0.40 1.57
N PRO A 26 15.59 0.91 1.80
CA PRO A 26 16.68 1.80 2.21
C PRO A 26 17.37 1.31 3.49
N GLY A 27 18.66 0.95 3.39
CA GLY A 27 19.44 0.41 4.52
C GLY A 27 19.42 -1.12 4.66
N GLY A 28 18.85 -1.84 3.68
CA GLY A 28 18.60 -3.28 3.78
C GLY A 28 17.32 -3.56 4.56
N CYS A 29 16.60 -4.62 4.18
CA CYS A 29 15.28 -5.08 4.66
C CYS A 29 14.68 -4.36 5.90
N PRO A 30 13.41 -3.93 5.86
CA PRO A 30 12.80 -3.18 6.96
C PRO A 30 12.86 -3.97 8.29
N PRO A 31 13.03 -3.28 9.43
CA PRO A 31 13.01 -3.95 10.72
C PRO A 31 11.60 -4.44 11.11
N MET A 32 10.55 -3.87 10.50
CA MET A 32 9.17 -4.30 10.71
C MET A 32 8.35 -4.32 9.41
N VAL A 33 7.57 -5.38 9.23
CA VAL A 33 6.56 -5.50 8.17
C VAL A 33 5.18 -5.48 8.82
N LEU A 34 4.29 -4.62 8.34
CA LEU A 34 2.89 -4.58 8.74
C LEU A 34 2.08 -5.27 7.65
N GLU A 35 1.47 -6.42 7.94
CA GLU A 35 0.63 -7.14 6.98
C GLU A 35 -0.85 -6.85 7.26
N ALA A 36 -1.51 -6.13 6.36
CA ALA A 36 -2.93 -5.81 6.49
C ALA A 36 -3.85 -6.86 5.84
N ASN A 37 -4.83 -7.35 6.61
CA ASN A 37 -5.73 -8.45 6.25
C ASN A 37 -4.94 -9.73 5.93
N ALA A 38 -4.18 -10.20 6.92
CA ALA A 38 -3.30 -11.37 6.79
C ALA A 38 -4.02 -12.63 6.31
N GLY A 39 -5.34 -12.73 6.49
CA GLY A 39 -6.12 -13.90 6.13
C GLY A 39 -5.57 -15.14 6.85
N PRO A 40 -5.29 -16.25 6.14
CA PRO A 40 -4.67 -17.43 6.75
C PRO A 40 -3.17 -17.25 7.10
N GLY A 41 -2.58 -16.07 6.89
CA GLY A 41 -1.17 -15.80 7.22
C GLY A 41 -0.17 -16.43 6.26
N LEU A 42 -0.61 -16.87 5.08
CA LEU A 42 0.24 -17.58 4.12
C LEU A 42 1.45 -16.74 3.68
N LEU A 43 1.28 -15.42 3.52
CA LEU A 43 2.36 -14.52 3.15
C LEU A 43 3.44 -14.48 4.23
N SER A 44 3.06 -14.10 5.45
CA SER A 44 4.01 -14.05 6.58
C SER A 44 4.69 -15.37 6.86
N ARG A 45 3.93 -16.47 6.86
CA ARG A 45 4.47 -17.82 7.01
C ARG A 45 5.54 -18.10 5.95
N ARG A 46 5.28 -17.79 4.67
CA ARG A 46 6.23 -18.06 3.58
C ARG A 46 7.45 -17.14 3.58
N LEU A 47 7.28 -15.88 3.99
CA LEU A 47 8.40 -14.96 4.14
C LEU A 47 9.37 -15.43 5.25
N LEU A 48 8.83 -16.02 6.33
CA LEU A 48 9.62 -16.57 7.43
C LEU A 48 10.24 -17.94 7.11
N GLU A 49 9.47 -18.89 6.54
CA GLU A 49 9.94 -20.25 6.24
C GLU A 49 11.11 -20.32 5.25
N ARG A 50 11.26 -19.29 4.40
CA ARG A 50 12.25 -19.26 3.32
C ARG A 50 13.47 -18.38 3.61
N ASP A 51 13.57 -17.87 4.84
CA ASP A 51 14.60 -16.90 5.23
C ASP A 51 14.69 -15.69 4.27
N HIS A 52 13.55 -15.31 3.65
CA HIS A 52 13.47 -14.11 2.82
C HIS A 52 13.59 -12.83 3.63
N LEU A 53 13.37 -12.92 4.95
CA LEU A 53 13.51 -11.83 5.89
C LEU A 53 14.65 -12.13 6.87
N PRO A 54 15.57 -11.16 7.12
CA PRO A 54 16.60 -11.29 8.14
C PRO A 54 16.04 -11.64 9.51
N ALA A 55 16.86 -12.27 10.35
CA ALA A 55 16.46 -12.73 11.68
C ALA A 55 15.87 -11.61 12.58
N GLY A 56 16.31 -10.36 12.39
CA GLY A 56 15.84 -9.20 13.14
C GLY A 56 14.51 -8.59 12.64
N THR A 57 14.02 -8.98 11.46
CA THR A 57 12.78 -8.41 10.92
C THR A 57 11.56 -9.07 11.57
N ARG A 58 10.71 -8.24 12.16
CA ARG A 58 9.43 -8.65 12.77
C ARG A 58 8.27 -8.42 11.81
N ILE A 59 7.21 -9.21 11.91
CA ILE A 59 5.97 -9.01 11.15
C ILE A 59 4.80 -8.86 12.12
N ARG A 60 4.04 -7.78 11.98
CA ARG A 60 2.78 -7.55 12.69
C ARG A 60 1.62 -7.79 11.74
N LEU A 61 0.81 -8.78 12.07
CA LEU A 61 -0.37 -9.22 11.33
C LEU A 61 -1.59 -8.46 11.82
N PHE A 62 -2.33 -7.85 10.90
CA PHE A 62 -3.64 -7.26 11.20
C PHE A 62 -4.73 -8.12 10.56
N GLU A 63 -5.56 -8.75 11.38
CA GLU A 63 -6.70 -9.54 10.92
C GLU A 63 -7.92 -9.33 11.83
N HIS A 64 -9.07 -9.02 11.23
CA HIS A 64 -10.31 -8.76 11.96
C HIS A 64 -11.29 -9.94 11.89
N ARG A 65 -11.11 -10.85 10.93
CA ARG A 65 -12.00 -11.98 10.69
C ARG A 65 -11.69 -13.12 11.65
N SER A 66 -12.65 -13.41 12.52
CA SER A 66 -12.54 -14.43 13.57
C SER A 66 -12.13 -15.82 13.07
N HIS A 67 -12.55 -16.22 11.86
CA HIS A 67 -12.25 -17.55 11.31
C HIS A 67 -10.77 -17.77 10.98
N PHE A 68 -9.97 -16.71 10.83
CA PHE A 68 -8.53 -16.85 10.62
C PHE A 68 -7.72 -16.79 11.92
N LEU A 69 -8.30 -16.24 13.00
CA LEU A 69 -7.54 -15.93 14.23
C LEU A 69 -6.97 -17.16 14.92
N ALA A 70 -7.67 -18.30 14.89
CA ALA A 70 -7.18 -19.53 15.53
C ALA A 70 -5.88 -20.01 14.86
N GLU A 71 -5.83 -20.03 13.52
CA GLU A 71 -4.65 -20.41 12.77
C GLU A 71 -3.52 -19.39 12.94
N LEU A 72 -3.83 -18.09 12.88
CA LEU A 72 -2.83 -17.03 13.07
C LEU A 72 -2.21 -17.06 14.47
N LYS A 73 -2.98 -17.36 15.52
CA LYS A 73 -2.45 -17.54 16.88
C LYS A 73 -1.46 -18.70 16.95
N ALA A 74 -1.79 -19.84 16.35
CA ALA A 74 -0.87 -20.98 16.26
C ALA A 74 0.41 -20.63 15.47
N GLN A 75 0.33 -19.79 14.44
CA GLN A 75 1.52 -19.28 13.75
C GLN A 75 2.35 -18.37 14.66
N VAL A 76 1.74 -17.45 15.39
CA VAL A 76 2.48 -16.59 16.35
C VAL A 76 3.24 -17.43 17.38
N GLU A 77 2.64 -18.50 17.89
CA GLU A 77 3.29 -19.44 18.82
C GLU A 77 4.47 -20.18 18.18
N ALA A 78 4.41 -20.47 16.87
CA ALA A 78 5.50 -21.13 16.14
C ALA A 78 6.70 -20.20 15.85
N TRP A 79 6.48 -18.88 15.82
CA TRP A 79 7.53 -17.87 15.56
C TRP A 79 7.54 -16.77 16.63
N PRO A 80 7.84 -17.13 17.90
CA PRO A 80 7.81 -16.17 19.00
C PRO A 80 8.83 -15.05 18.80
N GLY A 81 8.41 -13.81 19.03
CA GLY A 81 9.23 -12.61 18.85
C GLY A 81 9.45 -12.16 17.39
N ARG A 82 9.09 -13.00 16.41
CA ARG A 82 9.11 -12.66 14.98
C ARG A 82 7.72 -12.27 14.46
N LEU A 83 6.67 -12.90 14.98
CA LEU A 83 5.28 -12.60 14.63
C LEU A 83 4.52 -11.97 15.79
N GLU A 84 3.65 -11.03 15.45
CA GLU A 84 2.68 -10.42 16.35
C GLU A 84 1.31 -10.39 15.66
N LEU A 85 0.23 -10.68 16.39
CA LEU A 85 -1.13 -10.63 15.87
C LEU A 85 -1.93 -9.52 16.56
N VAL A 86 -2.47 -8.61 15.77
CA VAL A 86 -3.40 -7.57 16.19
C VAL A 86 -4.76 -7.85 15.55
N GLN A 87 -5.78 -8.02 16.40
CA GLN A 87 -7.14 -8.31 15.93
C GLN A 87 -7.85 -7.03 15.47
N ALA A 88 -7.49 -6.52 14.29
CA ALA A 88 -8.02 -5.28 13.74
C ALA A 88 -7.99 -5.23 12.21
N ASN A 89 -8.71 -4.26 11.63
CA ASN A 89 -8.66 -3.98 10.20
C ASN A 89 -7.89 -2.68 9.94
N LEU A 90 -6.59 -2.80 9.65
CA LEU A 90 -5.73 -1.64 9.38
C LEU A 90 -6.16 -0.82 8.14
N LEU A 91 -6.89 -1.41 7.19
CA LEU A 91 -7.36 -0.68 6.01
C LEU A 91 -8.66 0.10 6.26
N HIS A 92 -9.22 0.00 7.47
CA HIS A 92 -10.47 0.65 7.89
C HIS A 92 -10.22 1.45 9.18
N MET A 93 -9.16 2.26 9.16
CA MET A 93 -8.77 3.12 10.25
C MET A 93 -9.61 4.40 10.22
N HIS A 94 -10.59 4.47 11.11
CA HIS A 94 -11.38 5.70 11.34
C HIS A 94 -11.34 6.10 12.82
N ASN A 95 -11.07 5.16 13.73
CA ASN A 95 -10.99 5.35 15.18
C ASN A 95 -9.90 4.41 15.74
N HIS A 96 -9.12 4.85 16.74
CA HIS A 96 -8.10 4.05 17.48
C HIS A 96 -6.78 3.73 16.77
N GLU A 97 -6.37 4.55 15.82
CA GLU A 97 -5.17 4.29 15.00
C GLU A 97 -3.87 4.28 15.82
N GLU A 98 -3.75 5.19 16.79
CA GLU A 98 -2.61 5.26 17.72
C GLU A 98 -2.42 3.93 18.48
N GLN A 99 -3.52 3.28 18.88
CA GLN A 99 -3.48 2.00 19.60
C GLN A 99 -3.03 0.85 18.68
N LEU A 100 -3.41 0.89 17.39
CA LEU A 100 -3.00 -0.12 16.41
C LEU A 100 -1.51 -0.02 16.05
N LEU A 101 -0.97 1.19 16.11
CA LEU A 101 0.41 1.50 15.78
C LEU A 101 1.34 1.55 17.00
N GLU A 102 0.81 1.28 18.20
CA GLU A 102 1.57 1.30 19.44
C GLU A 102 2.77 0.33 19.39
N GLY A 103 3.92 0.80 19.89
CA GLY A 103 5.16 0.02 19.89
C GLY A 103 5.89 -0.03 18.54
N ILE A 104 5.36 0.61 17.49
CA ILE A 104 6.08 0.82 16.23
C ILE A 104 6.87 2.13 16.35
N PRO A 105 8.20 2.11 16.17
CA PRO A 105 9.00 3.32 16.30
C PRO A 105 8.69 4.31 15.17
N ALA A 106 8.21 5.50 15.55
CA ALA A 106 8.10 6.63 14.64
C ALA A 106 9.49 7.17 14.28
N ARG A 107 9.64 7.63 13.04
CA ARG A 107 10.87 8.24 12.54
C ARG A 107 10.60 9.66 12.04
N PRO A 108 11.54 10.61 12.23
CA PRO A 108 11.47 11.90 11.55
C PRO A 108 11.25 11.71 10.04
N TRP A 109 10.50 12.62 9.41
CA TRP A 109 10.12 12.49 7.99
C TRP A 109 11.33 12.33 7.05
N THR A 110 12.44 12.98 7.39
CA THR A 110 13.68 12.94 6.61
C THR A 110 14.50 11.68 6.84
N GLU A 111 14.24 10.90 7.89
CA GLU A 111 14.95 9.65 8.16
C GLU A 111 14.37 8.47 7.35
N GLU A 112 15.10 7.35 7.37
CA GLU A 112 14.58 6.11 6.80
C GLU A 112 13.47 5.53 7.69
N PRO A 113 12.39 5.01 7.08
CA PRO A 113 11.27 4.47 7.84
C PRO A 113 11.68 3.22 8.63
N ALA A 114 10.96 2.95 9.71
CA ALA A 114 11.19 1.77 10.54
C ALA A 114 10.21 0.61 10.25
N ALA A 115 9.23 0.84 9.36
CA ALA A 115 8.26 -0.18 9.00
C ALA A 115 7.81 -0.02 7.55
N VAL A 116 7.32 -1.10 6.94
CA VAL A 116 6.62 -1.10 5.65
C VAL A 116 5.24 -1.69 5.82
N LEU A 117 4.24 -1.14 5.13
CA LEU A 117 2.93 -1.75 5.05
C LEU A 117 2.81 -2.59 3.79
N VAL A 118 2.47 -3.87 3.94
CA VAL A 118 2.06 -4.77 2.85
C VAL A 118 0.55 -4.97 2.93
N ALA A 119 -0.15 -4.67 1.84
CA ALA A 119 -1.61 -4.76 1.81
C ALA A 119 -2.12 -5.26 0.46
N SER A 120 -3.19 -6.06 0.50
CA SER A 120 -3.99 -6.39 -0.69
C SER A 120 -5.31 -5.64 -0.66
N LEU A 121 -5.52 -4.71 -1.59
CA LEU A 121 -6.75 -3.95 -1.69
C LEU A 121 -7.80 -4.72 -2.48
N SER A 122 -8.98 -4.85 -1.87
CA SER A 122 -10.16 -5.32 -2.59
C SER A 122 -10.75 -4.18 -3.44
N ARG A 123 -11.49 -4.51 -4.51
CA ARG A 123 -12.13 -3.51 -5.38
C ARG A 123 -13.06 -2.54 -4.66
N SER A 124 -13.72 -2.98 -3.59
CA SER A 124 -14.60 -2.11 -2.79
C SER A 124 -13.83 -1.22 -1.81
N ARG A 125 -12.53 -1.46 -1.63
CA ARG A 125 -11.69 -0.78 -0.64
C ARG A 125 -10.61 0.09 -1.27
N GLU A 126 -10.16 -0.22 -2.47
CA GLU A 126 -9.07 0.48 -3.13
C GLU A 126 -9.30 2.00 -3.18
N VAL A 127 -10.43 2.47 -3.72
CA VAL A 127 -10.73 3.90 -3.81
C VAL A 127 -10.78 4.58 -2.44
N GLY A 128 -11.45 3.95 -1.46
CA GLY A 128 -11.63 4.52 -0.13
C GLY A 128 -10.31 4.65 0.63
N PHE A 129 -9.50 3.59 0.60
CA PHE A 129 -8.18 3.58 1.25
C PHE A 129 -7.23 4.58 0.60
N LEU A 130 -7.18 4.64 -0.74
CA LEU A 130 -6.30 5.58 -1.43
C LEU A 130 -6.70 7.05 -1.16
N ARG A 131 -8.01 7.36 -1.16
CA ARG A 131 -8.49 8.69 -0.78
C ARG A 131 -8.19 9.04 0.67
N TYR A 132 -8.29 8.07 1.56
CA TYR A 132 -7.94 8.22 2.97
C TYR A 132 -6.46 8.57 3.13
N LEU A 133 -5.54 7.89 2.43
CA LEU A 133 -4.11 8.22 2.50
C LEU A 133 -3.84 9.67 2.08
N LEU A 134 -4.48 10.15 1.00
CA LEU A 134 -4.36 11.55 0.56
C LEU A 134 -4.96 12.57 1.54
N HIS A 135 -5.85 12.13 2.43
CA HIS A 135 -6.40 12.98 3.47
C HIS A 135 -5.48 13.05 4.70
N GLN A 136 -4.91 11.92 5.11
CA GLN A 136 -4.07 11.83 6.30
C GLN A 136 -2.65 12.37 6.07
N LEU A 137 -2.07 12.12 4.90
CA LEU A 137 -0.67 12.46 4.62
C LEU A 137 -0.35 13.96 4.79
N PRO A 138 -1.15 14.91 4.27
CA PRO A 138 -0.93 16.34 4.51
C PRO A 138 -0.97 16.76 5.98
N MET A 139 -1.66 15.99 6.83
CA MET A 139 -1.78 16.24 8.27
C MET A 139 -0.68 15.53 9.07
N GLY A 140 0.10 14.63 8.46
CA GLY A 140 1.06 13.80 9.18
C GLY A 140 0.43 12.83 10.19
N THR A 141 -0.85 12.51 10.01
CA THR A 141 -1.63 11.68 10.94
C THR A 141 -1.67 10.22 10.48
N SER A 142 -2.28 9.35 11.31
CA SER A 142 -2.43 7.92 10.99
C SER A 142 -1.09 7.19 10.79
N LEU A 143 -0.99 6.36 9.75
CA LEU A 143 0.22 5.70 9.27
C LEU A 143 1.40 6.66 9.12
N PHE A 144 1.14 7.94 8.82
CA PHE A 144 2.16 8.94 8.59
C PHE A 144 2.71 9.57 9.89
N MET A 145 2.11 9.26 11.05
CA MET A 145 2.73 9.54 12.35
C MET A 145 4.01 8.72 12.55
N LEU A 146 4.15 7.59 11.84
CA LEU A 146 5.37 6.78 11.84
C LEU A 146 6.48 7.41 10.97
N GLY A 147 6.21 8.56 10.35
CA GLY A 147 7.07 9.21 9.37
C GLY A 147 6.72 8.75 7.96
N ARG A 148 7.75 8.50 7.17
CA ARG A 148 7.65 8.30 5.72
C ARG A 148 7.30 6.85 5.35
N LEU A 149 6.22 6.32 5.94
CA LEU A 149 5.84 4.90 5.85
C LEU A 149 5.60 4.44 4.40
N PRO A 150 6.38 3.48 3.88
CA PRO A 150 6.22 2.98 2.52
C PRO A 150 5.12 1.93 2.46
N LEU A 151 4.45 1.88 1.31
CA LEU A 151 3.29 1.02 1.08
C LEU A 151 3.59 0.10 -0.10
N LEU A 152 3.54 -1.21 0.13
CA LEU A 152 3.56 -2.25 -0.89
C LEU A 152 2.14 -2.79 -1.05
N VAL A 153 1.48 -2.36 -2.12
CA VAL A 153 0.03 -2.49 -2.24
C VAL A 153 -0.33 -3.26 -3.51
N PHE A 154 -1.04 -4.38 -3.37
CA PHE A 154 -1.71 -5.04 -4.49
C PHE A 154 -3.03 -4.33 -4.78
N MET A 155 -3.19 -3.81 -6.00
CA MET A 155 -4.41 -3.11 -6.43
C MET A 155 -4.80 -3.47 -7.86
N SER A 156 -6.00 -3.05 -8.27
CA SER A 156 -6.44 -3.26 -9.65
C SER A 156 -5.67 -2.38 -10.64
N HIS A 157 -5.58 -2.84 -11.90
CA HIS A 157 -5.09 -2.01 -13.00
C HIS A 157 -5.81 -0.68 -13.12
N THR A 158 -7.11 -0.64 -12.79
CA THR A 158 -7.91 0.57 -12.90
C THR A 158 -7.37 1.65 -11.96
N GLU A 159 -7.18 1.32 -10.68
CA GLU A 159 -6.66 2.28 -9.71
C GLU A 159 -5.18 2.59 -9.93
N ALA A 160 -4.37 1.58 -10.29
CA ALA A 160 -2.97 1.80 -10.65
C ALA A 160 -2.84 2.76 -11.85
N SER A 161 -3.71 2.63 -12.86
CA SER A 161 -3.76 3.54 -14.01
C SER A 161 -4.22 4.94 -13.58
N HIS A 162 -5.12 5.05 -12.60
CA HIS A 162 -5.54 6.36 -12.08
C HIS A 162 -4.40 7.07 -11.36
N ILE A 163 -3.64 6.40 -10.48
CA ILE A 163 -2.57 7.06 -9.73
C ILE A 163 -1.33 7.36 -10.58
N THR A 164 -1.09 6.60 -11.64
CA THR A 164 0.07 6.78 -12.55
C THR A 164 -0.24 7.58 -13.82
N ALA A 165 -1.50 7.95 -14.07
CA ALA A 165 -1.87 8.69 -15.26
C ALA A 165 -1.13 10.05 -15.33
N GLY A 166 -0.42 10.27 -16.43
CA GLY A 166 0.29 11.52 -16.73
C GLY A 166 -0.31 12.26 -17.94
N ARG A 167 0.44 13.24 -18.45
CA ARG A 167 0.06 14.05 -19.62
C ARG A 167 -0.26 13.21 -20.87
N GLU A 168 0.52 12.17 -21.11
CA GLU A 168 0.39 11.28 -22.28
C GLU A 168 -0.67 10.18 -22.06
N SER A 169 -1.26 10.11 -20.88
CA SER A 169 -2.27 9.11 -20.56
C SER A 169 -3.64 9.50 -21.11
N ASN A 170 -4.51 8.51 -21.29
CA ASN A 170 -5.90 8.76 -21.63
C ASN A 170 -6.54 9.68 -20.56
N PHE A 171 -7.13 10.79 -20.99
CA PHE A 171 -7.79 11.76 -20.14
C PHE A 171 -8.91 11.16 -19.26
N LYS A 172 -9.44 9.98 -19.63
CA LYS A 172 -10.36 9.19 -18.79
C LYS A 172 -9.72 8.67 -17.50
N HIS A 173 -8.40 8.50 -17.45
CA HIS A 173 -7.69 8.06 -16.24
C HIS A 173 -7.07 9.22 -15.45
N TYR A 174 -6.74 10.33 -16.12
CA TYR A 174 -6.18 11.51 -15.47
C TYR A 174 -7.22 12.21 -14.58
N ARG A 175 -6.94 12.25 -13.28
CA ARG A 175 -7.83 12.73 -12.20
C ARG A 175 -7.02 13.50 -11.16
N ASP A 176 -7.70 14.13 -10.22
CA ASP A 176 -7.09 14.76 -9.04
C ASP A 176 -6.14 13.78 -8.31
N ILE A 177 -6.58 12.52 -8.15
CA ILE A 177 -5.77 11.47 -7.53
C ILE A 177 -4.47 11.21 -8.30
N SER A 178 -4.45 11.35 -9.63
CA SER A 178 -3.24 11.18 -10.44
C SER A 178 -2.18 12.20 -10.06
N ILE A 179 -2.60 13.47 -9.98
CA ILE A 179 -1.73 14.60 -9.64
C ILE A 179 -1.23 14.45 -8.21
N LEU A 180 -2.15 14.25 -7.26
CA LEU A 180 -1.80 14.21 -5.83
C LEU A 180 -0.89 13.04 -5.49
N TYR A 181 -1.12 11.84 -6.05
CA TYR A 181 -0.23 10.71 -5.81
C TYR A 181 1.18 10.94 -6.39
N GLN A 182 1.28 11.46 -7.61
CA GLN A 182 2.59 11.75 -8.22
C GLN A 182 3.32 12.92 -7.55
N LEU A 183 2.58 13.87 -6.96
CA LEU A 183 3.18 14.93 -6.15
C LEU A 183 3.65 14.40 -4.80
N PHE A 184 2.90 13.49 -4.16
CA PHE A 184 3.14 13.10 -2.77
C PHE A 184 3.98 11.84 -2.59
N PHE A 185 4.07 10.99 -3.62
CA PHE A 185 4.75 9.70 -3.54
C PHE A 185 5.70 9.47 -4.71
N ASP A 186 6.83 8.81 -4.43
CA ASP A 186 7.58 8.09 -5.44
C ASP A 186 6.87 6.76 -5.71
N ILE A 187 6.37 6.59 -6.93
CA ILE A 187 5.54 5.45 -7.33
C ILE A 187 6.35 4.51 -8.21
N LYS A 188 6.40 3.23 -7.85
CA LYS A 188 7.01 2.16 -8.66
C LYS A 188 6.01 1.02 -8.86
N MET A 189 5.79 0.61 -10.12
CA MET A 189 5.11 -0.65 -10.43
C MET A 189 6.13 -1.78 -10.35
N CYS A 190 5.94 -2.70 -9.41
CA CYS A 190 6.89 -3.76 -9.11
C CYS A 190 6.65 -5.02 -9.93
N GLY A 191 5.39 -5.35 -10.20
CA GLY A 191 5.02 -6.51 -11.00
C GLY A 191 3.53 -6.82 -10.97
N GLU A 192 3.14 -7.84 -11.74
CA GLU A 192 1.76 -8.32 -11.82
C GLU A 192 1.62 -9.70 -11.20
N VAL A 193 0.50 -9.94 -10.53
CA VAL A 193 0.22 -11.19 -9.85
C VAL A 193 -1.17 -11.68 -10.19
N SER A 194 -1.29 -12.98 -10.49
CA SER A 194 -2.58 -13.60 -10.77
C SER A 194 -3.56 -13.38 -9.61
N ARG A 195 -4.78 -12.99 -9.95
CA ARG A 195 -5.87 -12.78 -8.99
C ARG A 195 -6.27 -14.09 -8.28
N ASP A 196 -5.98 -15.24 -8.87
CA ASP A 196 -6.27 -16.57 -8.31
C ASP A 196 -5.50 -16.86 -7.01
N LEU A 197 -4.45 -16.08 -6.73
CA LEU A 197 -3.67 -16.17 -5.50
C LEU A 197 -4.30 -15.42 -4.32
N PHE A 198 -5.42 -14.71 -4.54
CA PHE A 198 -6.05 -13.84 -3.54
C PHE A 198 -7.44 -14.33 -3.15
N LEU A 199 -7.80 -14.12 -1.88
CA LEU A 199 -9.12 -14.46 -1.33
C LEU A 199 -10.09 -13.27 -1.38
N PRO A 200 -11.42 -13.53 -1.45
CA PRO A 200 -12.02 -14.82 -1.79
C PRO A 200 -11.76 -15.17 -3.27
N PRO A 201 -11.65 -16.47 -3.62
CA PRO A 201 -11.59 -16.87 -5.01
C PRO A 201 -12.90 -16.42 -5.67
N ARG A 202 -12.79 -15.68 -6.77
CA ARG A 202 -13.96 -15.25 -7.53
C ARG A 202 -14.09 -16.18 -8.75
N GLY A 203 -15.32 -16.59 -9.06
CA GLY A 203 -15.59 -17.63 -10.07
C GLY A 203 -15.03 -17.35 -11.47
N ALA A 204 -15.16 -18.34 -12.36
CA ALA A 204 -14.43 -18.57 -13.63
C ALA A 204 -14.38 -17.45 -14.70
N LYS A 205 -14.88 -16.23 -14.45
CA LYS A 205 -14.65 -15.12 -15.36
C LYS A 205 -13.19 -14.69 -15.27
N GLN A 206 -12.52 -14.63 -16.42
CA GLN A 206 -11.14 -14.17 -16.56
C GLN A 206 -10.97 -12.79 -15.90
N GLN A 207 -10.23 -12.74 -14.79
CA GLN A 207 -9.98 -11.51 -14.05
C GLN A 207 -8.62 -10.96 -14.45
N SER A 208 -8.53 -9.65 -14.61
CA SER A 208 -7.25 -8.97 -14.75
C SER A 208 -6.38 -9.26 -13.53
N PRO A 209 -5.06 -9.42 -13.73
CA PRO A 209 -4.13 -9.57 -12.61
C PRO A 209 -4.15 -8.34 -11.70
N LEU A 210 -3.60 -8.47 -10.50
CA LEU A 210 -3.33 -7.33 -9.63
C LEU A 210 -1.92 -6.81 -9.86
N GLN A 211 -1.75 -5.51 -9.70
CA GLN A 211 -0.46 -4.86 -9.77
C GLN A 211 0.06 -4.61 -8.36
N LEU A 212 1.29 -5.02 -8.09
CA LEU A 212 2.02 -4.63 -6.89
C LEU A 212 2.63 -3.24 -7.15
N MET A 213 2.17 -2.26 -6.38
CA MET A 213 2.65 -0.89 -6.41
C MET A 213 3.43 -0.59 -5.14
N ARG A 214 4.62 -0.03 -5.27
CA ARG A 214 5.36 0.59 -4.17
C ARG A 214 5.08 2.08 -4.18
N LEU A 215 4.52 2.58 -3.08
CA LEU A 215 4.21 3.99 -2.86
C LEU A 215 5.07 4.48 -1.68
N MET A 216 6.07 5.30 -1.98
CA MET A 216 6.96 5.89 -0.97
C MET A 216 6.61 7.35 -0.80
N PRO A 217 6.11 7.84 0.35
CA PRO A 217 5.86 9.27 0.52
C PRO A 217 7.15 10.05 0.25
N ARG A 218 7.13 11.17 -0.46
CA ARG A 218 8.35 11.88 -0.88
C ARG A 218 9.09 12.52 0.30
N ARG A 219 10.43 12.46 0.27
CA ARG A 219 11.26 13.06 1.34
C ARG A 219 11.13 14.58 1.38
N ASP A 220 11.00 15.20 0.21
CA ASP A 220 10.86 16.64 -0.03
C ASP A 220 9.39 17.10 -0.07
N LEU A 221 8.44 16.27 0.39
CA LEU A 221 7.00 16.57 0.35
C LEU A 221 6.67 17.95 0.93
N TRP A 222 7.24 18.29 2.08
CA TRP A 222 6.98 19.55 2.79
C TRP A 222 7.67 20.76 2.16
N GLU A 223 8.57 20.55 1.21
CA GLU A 223 9.25 21.60 0.45
C GLU A 223 8.47 21.99 -0.82
N LEU A 224 7.45 21.20 -1.21
CA LEU A 224 6.58 21.51 -2.35
C LEU A 224 5.78 22.81 -2.17
N VAL A 225 5.59 23.21 -0.92
CA VAL A 225 4.86 24.42 -0.52
C VAL A 225 5.65 25.12 0.58
N ASP A 226 5.61 26.44 0.62
CA ASP A 226 6.31 27.24 1.64
C ASP A 226 5.60 27.14 3.01
N GLY A 227 5.60 25.95 3.62
CA GLY A 227 5.06 25.69 4.96
C GLY A 227 4.26 24.38 5.07
N THR A 228 4.45 23.65 6.18
CA THR A 228 3.75 22.38 6.50
C THR A 228 2.24 22.51 6.43
N ASP A 229 1.74 23.69 6.81
CA ASP A 229 0.32 23.95 6.90
C ASP A 229 -0.31 24.15 5.52
N ARG A 230 0.44 24.24 4.42
CA ARG A 230 -0.11 24.59 3.10
C ARG A 230 -0.39 23.39 2.19
N LEU A 231 -0.01 22.18 2.59
CA LEU A 231 -0.30 20.99 1.76
C LEU A 231 -1.80 20.73 1.63
N HIS A 232 -2.60 21.04 2.66
CA HIS A 232 -4.05 20.91 2.56
C HIS A 232 -4.65 21.90 1.55
N GLU A 233 -4.08 23.11 1.44
CA GLU A 233 -4.44 24.11 0.43
C GLU A 233 -4.11 23.58 -0.98
N LEU A 234 -2.94 22.96 -1.17
CA LEU A 234 -2.57 22.33 -2.43
C LEU A 234 -3.53 21.20 -2.81
N VAL A 235 -3.91 20.34 -1.86
CA VAL A 235 -4.93 19.30 -2.10
C VAL A 235 -6.25 19.91 -2.52
N PHE A 236 -6.71 20.94 -1.81
CA PHE A 236 -7.94 21.66 -2.16
C PHE A 236 -7.84 22.27 -3.56
N PHE A 237 -6.76 22.98 -3.85
CA PHE A 237 -6.47 23.62 -5.13
C PHE A 237 -6.56 22.63 -6.30
N VAL A 238 -5.85 21.49 -6.20
CA VAL A 238 -5.87 20.44 -7.23
C VAL A 238 -7.28 19.88 -7.40
N ARG A 239 -7.98 19.58 -6.30
CA ARG A 239 -9.34 19.03 -6.36
C ARG A 239 -10.31 19.99 -7.03
N GLN A 240 -10.27 21.28 -6.69
CA GLN A 240 -11.15 22.29 -7.28
C GLN A 240 -10.92 22.43 -8.79
N ASN A 241 -9.67 22.56 -9.21
CA ASN A 241 -9.32 22.65 -10.63
C ASN A 241 -9.70 21.38 -11.42
N MET A 242 -9.78 20.23 -10.74
CA MET A 242 -10.15 18.96 -11.35
C MET A 242 -11.67 18.65 -11.29
N VAL A 243 -12.50 19.52 -10.73
CA VAL A 243 -13.97 19.40 -10.83
C VAL A 243 -14.41 19.61 -12.28
N ARG A 244 -13.92 20.66 -12.93
CA ARG A 244 -14.17 20.97 -14.36
C ARG A 244 -12.90 20.80 -15.17
N ARG A 245 -12.45 19.56 -15.33
CA ARG A 245 -11.15 19.21 -15.96
C ARG A 245 -10.92 19.74 -17.39
N THR A 246 -11.97 20.12 -18.11
CA THR A 246 -11.88 20.66 -19.47
C THR A 246 -11.93 22.19 -19.50
N ALA A 247 -12.15 22.85 -18.37
CA ALA A 247 -12.09 24.30 -18.26
C ALA A 247 -10.63 24.77 -18.29
N TYR A 248 -10.43 26.03 -18.69
CA TYR A 248 -9.14 26.68 -18.53
C TYR A 248 -8.82 26.83 -17.04
N VAL A 249 -7.52 26.81 -16.70
CA VAL A 249 -7.06 26.97 -15.32
C VAL A 249 -7.24 28.41 -14.84
N LEU A 250 -6.99 29.40 -15.71
CA LEU A 250 -7.07 30.84 -15.40
C LEU A 250 -8.37 31.25 -14.67
N PRO A 251 -9.58 30.89 -15.16
CA PRO A 251 -10.84 31.19 -14.46
C PRO A 251 -11.01 30.54 -13.08
N CYS A 252 -10.20 29.53 -12.74
CA CYS A 252 -10.20 28.90 -11.42
C CYS A 252 -9.20 29.54 -10.45
N LEU A 253 -8.40 30.50 -10.92
CA LEU A 253 -7.42 31.26 -10.12
C LEU A 253 -7.91 32.67 -9.75
N GLU A 254 -8.95 33.16 -10.42
CA GLU A 254 -9.64 34.44 -10.16
C GLU A 254 -10.74 34.27 -9.10
#